data_AF-A0A7H4PNC0-F1
#
_entry.id   AF-A0A7H4PNC0-F1
#
_cell.length_a   1.000
_cell.length_b   1.000
_cell.length_c   1.000
_cell.angle_alpha   90.00
_cell.angle_beta   90.00
_cell.angle_gamma   90.00
#
_symmetry.space_group_name_H-M   'P 1'
#
loop_
_entity.id
_entity.type
_entity.pdbx_description
1 polymer ?
#
loop_
_entity_poly.entity_id
_entity_poly.type
_entity_poly.pdbx_seq_one_letter_code
_entity_poly.pdbx_strand_id
1 'polypeptide(L)' 'MPKIVFLPHQDLCPDGVVVEAETGETILDAALRSGIEIEHACEKILCLHHLPLHRA' A
#
# COMPACT_ATOMS: atom_id res chain seq x y z
N MET A 1 -2.63 -3.35 15.48
CA MET A 1 -2.48 -3.30 14.02
C MET A 1 -2.42 -1.84 13.59
N PRO A 2 -1.38 -1.39 12.88
CA PRO A 2 -1.35 -0.07 12.28
C PRO A 2 -2.43 0.07 11.19
N LYS A 3 -2.91 1.29 11.01
CA LYS A 3 -3.85 1.65 9.94
C LYS A 3 -3.10 2.39 8.85
N ILE A 4 -3.30 1.97 7.60
CA ILE A 4 -2.77 2.66 6.42
C ILE A 4 -3.93 3.41 5.77
N VAL A 5 -3.73 4.70 5.53
CA VAL A 5 -4.70 5.56 4.86
C VAL A 5 -4.19 5.83 3.44
N PHE A 6 -4.89 5.30 2.46
CA PHE A 6 -4.71 5.65 1.06
C PHE A 6 -5.58 6.87 0.76
N LEU A 7 -4.93 7.96 0.40
CA LEU A 7 -5.64 9.18 0.04
C LEU A 7 -6.34 9.04 -1.32
N PRO A 8 -7.43 9.79 -1.54
CA PRO A 8 -8.10 9.86 -2.82
C PRO A 8 -7.14 10.08 -4.00
N HIS A 9 -7.20 9.19 -4.99
CA HIS A 9 -6.46 9.25 -6.24
C HIS A 9 -7.41 8.98 -7.41
N GLN A 10 -7.46 9.92 -8.36
CA GLN A 10 -8.46 9.97 -9.43
C GLN A 10 -8.59 8.67 -10.24
N ASP A 11 -7.47 8.01 -10.57
CA ASP A 11 -7.48 6.83 -11.44
C ASP A 11 -7.45 5.49 -10.68
N LEU A 12 -6.90 5.47 -9.46
CA LEU A 12 -6.56 4.23 -8.75
C LEU A 12 -7.41 4.00 -7.50
N CYS A 13 -7.84 5.08 -6.84
CA CYS A 13 -8.61 5.01 -5.60
C CYS A 13 -9.40 6.32 -5.41
N PRO A 14 -10.48 6.57 -6.18
CA PRO A 14 -11.13 7.88 -6.25
C PRO A 14 -11.62 8.41 -4.89
N ASP A 15 -12.07 7.50 -4.03
CA ASP A 15 -12.61 7.82 -2.72
C ASP A 15 -11.56 7.72 -1.58
N GLY A 16 -10.37 7.20 -1.87
CA GLY A 16 -9.42 6.77 -0.84
C GLY A 16 -9.94 5.57 -0.04
N VAL A 17 -9.08 4.97 0.78
CA VAL A 17 -9.48 3.85 1.63
C VAL A 17 -8.58 3.75 2.87
N VAL A 18 -9.16 3.32 3.98
CA VAL A 18 -8.42 3.03 5.21
C VAL A 18 -8.39 1.53 5.41
N VAL A 19 -7.20 0.97 5.55
CA VAL A 19 -6.99 -0.47 5.65
C VAL A 19 -6.18 -0.79 6.89
N GLU A 20 -6.44 -1.93 7.51
CA GLU A 20 -5.58 -2.43 8.58
C GLU A 20 -4.45 -3.25 7.98
N ALA A 21 -3.24 -3.02 8.45
CA ALA A 21 -2.04 -3.72 8.01
C ALA A 21 -1.39 -4.47 9.17
N GLU A 22 -0.79 -5.61 8.85
CA GLU A 22 0.01 -6.35 9.82
C GLU A 22 1.42 -5.75 9.95
N THR A 23 2.02 -5.87 11.12
CA THR A 23 3.41 -5.43 11.31
C THR A 23 4.34 -6.29 10.46
N GLY A 24 5.06 -5.67 9.54
CA GLY A 24 5.93 -6.36 8.59
C GLY A 24 5.29 -6.59 7.21
N GLU A 25 4.00 -6.32 7.07
CA GLU A 25 3.35 -6.26 5.77
C GLU A 25 3.85 -5.05 4.96
N THR A 26 3.97 -5.22 3.64
CA THR A 26 4.32 -4.11 2.75
C THR A 26 3.08 -3.25 2.49
N ILE A 27 3.27 -1.93 2.34
CA ILE A 27 2.20 -1.02 1.93
C ILE A 27 1.55 -1.51 0.64
N LEU A 28 2.36 -2.14 -0.22
CA LEU A 28 1.87 -2.65 -1.47
C LEU A 28 0.88 -3.81 -1.32
N ASP A 29 1.23 -4.81 -0.52
CA ASP A 29 0.33 -5.95 -0.30
C ASP A 29 -0.99 -5.51 0.33
N ALA A 30 -0.92 -4.52 1.24
CA ALA A 30 -2.09 -3.89 1.83
C ALA A 30 -2.94 -3.13 0.79
N ALA A 31 -2.32 -2.45 -0.18
CA ALA A 31 -3.00 -1.74 -1.27
C ALA A 31 -3.71 -2.73 -2.22
N LEU A 32 -3.00 -3.77 -2.67
CA LEU A 32 -3.52 -4.78 -3.60
C LEU A 32 -4.68 -5.58 -2.99
N ARG A 33 -4.57 -5.97 -1.71
CA ARG A 33 -5.67 -6.63 -0.99
C ARG A 33 -6.94 -5.76 -0.95
N SER A 34 -6.76 -4.45 -0.96
CA SER A 34 -7.84 -3.48 -0.83
C SER A 34 -8.38 -3.01 -2.18
N GLY A 35 -7.92 -3.63 -3.28
CA GLY A 35 -8.40 -3.35 -4.64
C GLY A 35 -7.75 -2.14 -5.30
N ILE A 36 -6.68 -1.59 -4.72
CA ILE A 36 -5.89 -0.53 -5.37
C ILE A 36 -4.85 -1.20 -6.26
N GLU A 37 -5.14 -1.28 -7.56
CA GLU A 37 -4.22 -1.81 -8.55
C GLU A 37 -3.15 -0.77 -8.89
N ILE A 38 -2.09 -0.74 -8.09
CA ILE A 38 -0.91 0.06 -8.39
C ILE A 38 -0.11 -0.70 -9.46
N GLU A 39 0.14 -0.09 -10.62
CA GLU A 39 0.96 -0.74 -11.65
C GLU A 39 2.38 -1.03 -11.12
N HIS A 40 2.84 -2.28 -11.31
CA HIS A 40 4.18 -2.71 -10.93
C HIS A 40 4.96 -3.16 -12.15
N ALA A 41 5.51 -2.19 -12.86
CA ALA A 41 6.43 -2.44 -13.96
C ALA A 41 7.68 -3.27 -13.55
N CYS A 42 7.95 -3.41 -12.25
CA CYS A 42 9.13 -4.07 -11.70
C CYS A 42 8.87 -5.47 -11.09
N GLU A 43 7.73 -6.12 -11.36
CA GLU A 43 7.42 -7.51 -10.92
C GLU A 43 7.71 -7.78 -9.43
N LYS A 44 7.45 -6.81 -8.52
CA LYS A 44 7.78 -6.89 -7.08
C LYS A 44 9.27 -6.97 -6.72
N ILE A 45 10.22 -6.80 -7.65
CA ILE A 45 11.64 -7.09 -7.38
C ILE A 45 12.48 -5.88 -6.97
N LEU A 46 12.17 -4.63 -7.32
CA LEU A 46 13.04 -3.52 -6.90
C LEU A 46 12.40 -2.12 -6.99
N CYS A 47 11.91 -1.59 -5.87
CA CYS A 47 11.78 -0.14 -5.65
C CYS A 47 11.56 0.14 -4.14
N LEU A 48 12.65 0.24 -3.37
CA LEU A 48 12.79 1.05 -2.13
C LEU A 48 11.65 1.12 -1.08
N HIS A 49 10.76 0.14 -0.99
CA HIS A 49 9.69 0.08 0.03
C HIS A 49 9.90 -0.96 1.14
N HIS A 50 11.14 -1.43 1.36
CA HIS A 50 11.56 -1.91 2.69
C HIS A 50 11.71 -0.73 3.67
N LEU A 51 10.75 0.19 3.72
CA LEU A 51 10.45 0.88 4.96
C LEU A 51 9.56 -0.07 5.75
N PRO A 52 10.12 -0.90 6.66
CA PRO A 52 9.27 -1.54 7.65
C PRO A 52 8.44 -0.43 8.32
N LEU A 53 7.17 -0.73 8.59
CA LEU A 53 6.18 0.11 9.32
C LEU A 53 6.68 0.66 10.68
N HIS A 54 7.93 0.41 11.04
CA HIS A 54 8.62 0.85 12.25
C HIS A 54 9.20 2.27 12.20
N ARG A 55 9.07 3.00 11.08
CA ARG A 55 9.65 4.35 10.91
C ARG A 55 8.71 5.40 10.30
N ALA A 56 7.40 5.22 10.46
CA ALA A 56 6.42 6.28 10.27
C ALA A 56 5.88 6.73 11.63
#